data_AF-A0A524MYP9-F1
#
_entry.id   AF-A0A524MYP9-F1
#
_cell.length_a   1.000
_cell.length_b   1.000
_cell.length_c   1.000
_cell.angle_alpha   90.00
_cell.angle_beta   90.00
_cell.angle_gamma   90.00
#
_symmetry.space_group_name_H-M   'P 1'
#
loop_
_entity.id
_entity.type
_entity.pdbx_description
1 polymer ?
#
loop_
_entity_poly.entity_id
_entity_poly.type
_entity_poly.pdbx_seq_one_letter_code
_entity_poly.pdbx_strand_id
1 'polypeptide(L)' 'LAEAGVADPADLDRLMSPIGLDIGARTPEETAVSICAEIIARRTGRNVPSLRDGSGDIHS' A
#
# COMPACT_ATOMS: atom_id res chain seq x y z
N LEU A 1 -5.52 -15.03 3.33
CA LEU A 1 -5.14 -14.72 4.73
C LEU A 1 -6.06 -15.43 5.72
N ALA A 2 -7.39 -15.30 5.60
CA ALA A 2 -8.35 -16.05 6.41
C ALA A 2 -8.17 -17.57 6.32
N GLU A 3 -8.05 -18.14 5.11
CA GLU A 3 -7.79 -19.57 4.92
C GLU A 3 -6.42 -20.03 5.46
N ALA A 4 -5.48 -19.10 5.64
CA ALA A 4 -4.17 -19.36 6.25
C ALA A 4 -4.20 -19.15 7.78
N GLY A 5 -5.37 -18.95 8.39
CA GLY A 5 -5.56 -18.79 9.83
C GLY A 5 -5.40 -17.37 10.37
N VAL A 6 -5.22 -16.36 9.51
CA VAL A 6 -5.23 -14.94 9.93
C VAL A 6 -6.68 -14.49 10.05
N ALA A 7 -7.24 -14.66 11.24
CA ALA A 7 -8.65 -14.41 11.53
C ALA A 7 -8.90 -13.16 12.40
N ASP A 8 -7.87 -12.64 13.09
CA ASP A 8 -8.01 -11.43 13.89
C ASP A 8 -8.13 -10.20 12.98
N PRO A 9 -9.21 -9.41 13.05
CA PRO A 9 -9.35 -8.16 12.31
C PRO A 9 -8.17 -7.20 12.54
N ALA A 10 -7.58 -7.18 13.73
CA ALA A 10 -6.45 -6.31 14.05
C ALA A 10 -5.18 -6.67 13.25
N ASP A 11 -5.03 -7.93 12.84
CA ASP A 11 -3.93 -8.34 11.96
C ASP A 11 -4.14 -7.83 10.53
N LEU A 12 -5.40 -7.79 10.08
CA LEU A 12 -5.75 -7.25 8.75
C LEU A 12 -5.64 -5.73 8.70
N ASP A 13 -5.93 -5.02 9.79
CA ASP A 13 -5.80 -3.56 9.86
C ASP A 13 -4.37 -3.07 9.56
N ARG A 14 -3.39 -3.88 9.96
CA ARG A 14 -1.95 -3.63 9.75
C ARG A 14 -1.49 -3.95 8.33
N LEU A 15 -2.30 -4.62 7.52
CA LEU A 15 -1.97 -4.98 6.15
C LEU A 15 -2.02 -3.73 5.27
N MET A 16 -0.93 -3.49 4.53
CA MET A 16 -0.87 -2.43 3.54
C MET A 16 -1.13 -3.01 2.16
N SER A 17 -2.39 -3.02 1.75
CA SER A 17 -2.82 -3.56 0.47
C SER A 17 -3.94 -2.71 -0.13
N PRO A 18 -3.76 -2.17 -1.36
CA PRO A 18 -2.50 -2.10 -2.11
C PRO A 18 -1.40 -1.30 -1.38
N ILE A 19 -0.13 -1.65 -1.61
CA ILE A 19 1.03 -0.92 -1.09
C ILE A 19 1.60 -0.01 -2.17
N GLY A 20 2.08 1.16 -1.78
CA GLY A 20 2.71 2.16 -2.63
C GLY A 20 1.96 3.49 -2.58
N LEU A 21 2.69 4.56 -2.86
CA LEU A 21 2.09 5.85 -3.15
C LEU A 21 1.42 5.84 -4.53
N ASP A 22 0.31 6.55 -4.64
CA ASP A 22 -0.37 6.73 -5.91
C ASP A 22 0.39 7.74 -6.78
N ILE A 23 1.37 7.21 -7.52
CA ILE A 23 2.22 7.97 -8.47
C ILE A 23 1.95 7.57 -9.93
N GLY A 24 0.94 6.73 -10.19
CA GLY A 24 0.67 6.20 -11.53
C GLY A 24 1.76 5.29 -12.08
N ALA A 25 2.38 4.47 -11.21
CA ALA A 25 3.44 3.53 -11.57
C ALA A 25 2.99 2.53 -12.64
N ARG A 26 3.82 2.30 -13.65
CA ARG A 26 3.60 1.39 -14.78
C ARG A 26 4.74 0.42 -15.03
N THR A 27 5.94 0.67 -14.47
CA THR A 27 7.06 -0.27 -14.50
C THR A 27 7.35 -0.86 -13.11
N PRO A 28 8.03 -2.02 -13.02
CA PRO A 28 8.47 -2.56 -11.74
C PRO A 28 9.32 -1.58 -10.92
N GLU A 29 10.17 -0.79 -11.57
CA GLU A 29 11.02 0.21 -10.93
C GLU A 29 10.18 1.35 -10.35
N GLU A 30 9.17 1.82 -11.08
CA GLU A 30 8.22 2.83 -10.60
C GLU A 30 7.42 2.30 -9.40
N THR A 31 6.98 1.03 -9.46
CA THR A 31 6.33 0.37 -8.33
C THR A 31 7.26 0.30 -7.12
N ALA A 32 8.53 -0.06 -7.30
CA ALA A 32 9.51 -0.09 -6.21
C ALA A 32 9.71 1.30 -5.57
N VAL A 33 9.77 2.36 -6.38
CA VAL A 33 9.83 3.75 -5.89
C VAL A 33 8.57 4.10 -5.09
N SER A 34 7.38 3.74 -5.60
CA SER A 34 6.12 4.01 -4.90
C SER A 34 6.07 3.37 -3.51
N ILE A 35 6.56 2.14 -3.37
CA ILE A 35 6.63 1.38 -2.11
C ILE A 35 7.64 2.03 -1.15
N CYS A 36 8.85 2.32 -1.65
CA CYS A 36 9.89 2.97 -0.83
C CYS A 36 9.41 4.33 -0.31
N ALA A 37 8.73 5.10 -1.16
CA ALA A 37 8.21 6.41 -0.80
C ALA A 37 7.14 6.31 0.29
N GLU A 38 6.22 5.34 0.23
CA GLU A 38 5.23 5.12 1.29
C GLU A 38 5.88 4.71 2.61
N ILE A 39 6.87 3.82 2.58
CA ILE A 39 7.61 3.40 3.78
C ILE A 39 8.27 4.61 4.45
N ILE A 40 8.95 5.46 3.67
CA ILE A 40 9.61 6.67 4.20
C ILE A 40 8.59 7.65 4.75
N ALA A 41 7.48 7.89 4.04
CA ALA A 41 6.46 8.82 4.49
C ALA A 41 5.85 8.40 5.83
N ARG A 42 5.50 7.11 5.99
CA ARG A 42 5.01 6.55 7.26
C ARG A 42 6.03 6.68 8.39
N ARG A 43 7.30 6.33 8.12
CA ARG A 43 8.40 6.45 9.10
C ARG A 43 8.65 7.89 9.55
N THR A 44 8.39 8.85 8.68
CA THR A 44 8.62 10.28 8.93
C THR A 44 7.36 11.05 9.33
N GLY A 45 6.22 10.38 9.46
CA GLY A 45 4.95 11.01 9.83
C GLY A 45 4.37 11.94 8.75
N ARG A 46 4.75 11.76 7.49
CA ARG A 46 4.24 12.53 6.36
C ARG A 46 2.93 11.91 5.87
N ASN A 47 1.90 12.74 5.73
CA ASN A 47 0.68 12.34 5.05
C ASN A 47 0.86 12.42 3.53
N VAL A 48 0.60 11.33 2.84
CA VAL A 48 0.82 11.14 1.39
C VAL A 48 -0.28 10.23 0.84
N PRO A 49 -0.68 10.37 -0.44
CA PRO A 49 -1.72 9.53 -1.02
C PRO A 49 -1.24 8.08 -1.15
N SER A 50 -1.76 7.19 -0.30
CA SER A 50 -1.54 5.74 -0.41
C SER A 50 -2.52 5.14 -1.41
N LEU A 51 -2.09 4.16 -2.20
CA LEU A 51 -2.97 3.38 -3.06
C LEU A 51 -4.07 2.65 -2.26
N ARG A 52 -3.83 2.34 -0.98
CA ARG A 52 -4.84 1.75 -0.07
C ARG A 52 -6.05 2.66 0.14
N ASP A 53 -5.86 3.97 0.05
CA ASP A 53 -6.91 4.96 0.31
C ASP A 53 -7.65 5.37 -0.98
N GLY A 54 -7.18 4.90 -2.13
CA GLY A 54 -7.78 5.15 -3.43
C GLY A 54 -9.10 4.39 -3.64
N SER A 55 -9.97 4.94 -4.48
CA SER A 55 -11.19 4.27 -4.92
C SER A 55 -11.02 3.75 -6.35
N GLY A 56 -11.13 2.44 -6.55
CA GLY A 56 -11.07 1.80 -7.86
C GLY A 56 -9.92 0.81 -8.01
N ASP A 57 -9.82 0.21 -9.19
CA ASP A 57 -8.77 -0.75 -9.50
C ASP A 57 -7.42 -0.03 -9.68
N ILE A 58 -6.35 -0.64 -9.17
CA ILE A 58 -4.98 -0.15 -9.37
C ILE A 58 -4.42 -0.45 -10.77
N HIS A 59 -5.12 -1.29 -11.54
CA HIS A 59 -4.80 -1.61 -12.94
C HIS A 59 -6.11 -1.68 -13.73
N SER A 60 -6.29 -0.77 -14.69
CA SER A 60 -7.40 -0.75 -15.65
C SER A 60 -6.88 -0.86 -17.08
#